data_AF-A0A975I3L9-F1
#
_entry.id   AF-A0A975I3L9-F1
#
_cell.length_a   1.000
_cell.length_b   1.000
_cell.length_c   1.000
_cell.angle_alpha   90.00
_cell.angle_beta   90.00
_cell.angle_gamma   90.00
#
_symmetry.space_group_name_H-M   'P 1'
#
loop_
_entity.id
_entity.type
_entity.pdbx_description
1 polymer ?
#
loop_
_entity_poly.entity_id
_entity_poly.type
_entity_poly.pdbx_seq_one_letter_code
_entity_poly.pdbx_strand_id
1 'polypeptide(L)' 'MPDSSSIVSKVWNYAHVLKNAGVGYGDYIEQITYLLFLKLADEMTELGFDKPSNFR' A
#
# COMPACT_ATOMS: atom_id res chain seq x y z
N MET A 1 11.38 -10.51 7.92
CA MET A 1 10.15 -9.69 7.93
C MET A 1 10.53 -8.34 7.36
N PRO A 2 9.74 -7.75 6.44
CA PRO A 2 10.02 -6.41 5.96
C PRO A 2 10.00 -5.48 7.17
N ASP A 3 11.11 -4.77 7.37
CA ASP A 3 11.25 -3.85 8.48
C ASP A 3 10.26 -2.70 8.27
N SER A 4 9.40 -2.41 9.26
CA SER A 4 8.35 -1.39 9.13
C SER A 4 8.90 -0.03 8.68
N SER A 5 10.15 0.27 9.04
CA SER A 5 10.90 1.45 8.62
C SER A 5 11.08 1.55 7.09
N SER A 6 11.25 0.42 6.41
CA SER A 6 11.41 0.35 4.95
C SER A 6 10.12 0.69 4.19
N ILE A 7 8.97 0.29 4.74
CA ILE A 7 7.65 0.60 4.20
C ILE A 7 7.36 2.10 4.38
N VAL A 8 7.61 2.63 5.58
CA VAL A 8 7.45 4.07 5.87
C VAL A 8 8.30 4.91 4.92
N SER A 9 9.54 4.50 4.66
CA SER A 9 10.44 5.21 3.74
C SER A 9 9.91 5.24 2.30
N LYS A 10 9.34 4.12 1.80
CA LYS A 10 8.71 4.07 0.47
C LYS A 10 7.49 4.99 0.39
N VAL A 11 6.63 4.96 1.41
CA VAL A 11 5.45 5.82 1.50
C VAL A 11 5.85 7.30 1.50
N TRP A 12 6.87 7.66 2.28
CA TRP A 12 7.40 9.03 2.32
C TRP A 12 7.94 9.49 0.98
N ASN A 13 8.62 8.61 0.24
CA ASN A 13 9.09 8.92 -1.11
C ASN A 13 7.93 9.20 -2.08
N TYR A 14 6.86 8.40 -2.05
CA TYR A 14 5.68 8.66 -2.89
C TYR A 14 4.97 9.96 -2.51
N ALA A 15 4.82 10.23 -1.21
CA ALA A 15 4.26 11.50 -0.73
C ALA A 15 5.09 12.69 -1.21
N HIS A 16 6.41 12.59 -1.21
CA HIS A 16 7.30 13.63 -1.68
C HIS A 16 7.15 13.89 -3.19
N VAL A 17 7.06 12.84 -4.02
CA VAL A 17 6.83 12.97 -5.47
C VAL A 17 5.50 13.65 -5.78
N LEU A 18 4.41 13.21 -5.13
CA LEU A 18 3.07 13.77 -5.36
C LEU A 18 2.97 15.22 -4.87
N LYS A 19 3.55 15.52 -3.71
CA LYS A 19 3.66 16.91 -3.22
C LYS A 19 4.41 17.79 -4.20
N ASN A 20 5.54 17.33 -4.75
CA ASN A 20 6.33 18.10 -5.72
C ASN A 20 5.58 18.29 -7.05
N ALA A 21 4.66 17.39 -7.39
CA ALA A 21 3.77 17.53 -8.54
C ALA A 21 2.59 18.51 -8.31
N GLY A 22 2.51 19.14 -7.13
CA GLY A 22 1.47 20.11 -6.79
C GLY A 22 0.15 19.48 -6.34
N VAL A 23 0.14 18.19 -6.03
CA VAL A 23 -1.04 17.49 -5.50
C VAL A 23 -1.32 17.96 -4.07
N GLY A 24 -2.59 18.25 -3.76
CA GLY A 24 -3.01 18.69 -2.42
C GLY A 24 -2.73 17.63 -1.35
N TYR A 25 -2.58 18.08 -0.09
CA TYR A 25 -2.29 17.18 1.04
C TYR A 25 -3.31 16.04 1.19
N GLY A 26 -4.61 16.37 1.08
CA GLY A 26 -5.67 15.35 1.13
C GLY A 26 -5.58 14.37 -0.02
N ASP A 27 -5.38 14.88 -1.24
CA ASP A 27 -5.40 14.09 -2.46
C ASP A 27 -4.23 13.08 -2.53
N TYR A 28 -3.00 13.47 -2.15
CA TYR A 28 -1.89 12.52 -2.20
C TYR A 28 -1.98 11.46 -1.10
N ILE A 29 -2.56 11.79 0.06
CA ILE A 29 -2.80 10.83 1.13
C ILE A 29 -3.84 9.80 0.67
N GLU A 30 -4.93 10.25 0.07
CA GLU A 30 -5.96 9.37 -0.49
C GLU A 30 -5.38 8.41 -1.52
N GLN A 31 -4.59 8.91 -2.47
CA GLN A 31 -3.95 8.08 -3.51
C GLN A 31 -2.98 7.04 -2.91
N ILE A 32 -2.16 7.43 -1.92
CA ILE A 32 -1.26 6.50 -1.23
C ILE A 32 -2.04 5.42 -0.49
N THR A 33 -3.09 5.79 0.22
CA THR A 33 -3.96 4.84 0.94
C THR A 33 -4.62 3.87 -0.04
N TYR A 34 -5.11 4.36 -1.17
CA TYR A 34 -5.70 3.53 -2.22
C TYR A 34 -4.70 2.51 -2.79
N LEU A 35 -3.51 2.95 -3.18
CA LEU A 35 -2.45 2.08 -3.71
C LEU A 35 -1.97 1.05 -2.67
N LEU A 36 -1.90 1.43 -1.39
CA LEU A 36 -1.54 0.52 -0.31
C LEU A 36 -2.58 -0.60 -0.16
N PHE A 37 -3.88 -0.26 -0.17
CA PHE A 37 -4.94 -1.26 -0.11
C PHE A 37 -4.92 -2.21 -1.30
N LEU A 38 -4.69 -1.69 -2.51
CA LEU A 38 -4.55 -2.52 -3.70
C LEU A 38 -3.37 -3.49 -3.57
N LYS A 39 -2.22 -3.04 -3.10
CA LYS A 39 -1.06 -3.93 -2.93
C LYS A 39 -1.29 -4.97 -1.83
N LEU A 40 -1.93 -4.59 -0.73
CA LEU A 40 -2.29 -5.53 0.34
C LEU A 40 -3.28 -6.59 -0.15
N ALA A 41 -4.29 -6.21 -0.93
CA ALA A 41 -5.24 -7.15 -1.52
C ALA A 41 -4.56 -8.12 -2.51
N ASP A 42 -3.68 -7.59 -3.37
CA ASP A 42 -2.85 -8.37 -4.29
C ASP A 42 -1.98 -9.39 -3.54
N GLU A 43 -1.27 -8.96 -2.49
CA GLU A 43 -0.47 -9.85 -1.63
C GLU A 43 -1.34 -10.89 -0.90
N MET A 44 -2.55 -10.53 -0.46
CA MET A 44 -3.48 -11.47 0.17
C MET A 44 -3.95 -12.57 -0.80
N THR A 45 -4.22 -12.22 -2.05
CA THR A 45 -4.54 -13.18 -3.11
C THR A 45 -3.34 -14.07 -3.45
N GLU A 46 -2.12 -13.51 -3.56
CA GLU A 46 -0.90 -14.29 -3.78
C GLU A 46 -0.63 -15.28 -2.63
N LEU A 47 -0.88 -14.88 -1.40
CA LEU A 47 -0.75 -15.72 -0.20
C LEU A 47 -1.89 -16.73 -0.04
N GLY A 48 -2.91 -16.68 -0.90
CA GLY A 48 -4.05 -17.60 -0.90
C GLY A 48 -4.97 -17.46 0.30
N PHE A 49 -4.95 -16.30 1.00
CA PHE A 49 -5.89 -16.00 2.07
C PHE A 49 -7.33 -15.81 1.57
N ASP A 50 -7.51 -15.60 0.27
CA ASP A 50 -8.80 -15.52 -0.40
C ASP A 50 -9.39 -16.90 -0.74
N LYS A 51 -8.59 -17.98 -0.68
CA LYS A 51 -9.12 -19.33 -0.88
C LYS A 51 -9.86 -19.80 0.38
N PRO A 52 -11.10 -20.31 0.24
CA PRO A 52 -11.77 -20.95 1.37
C PRO A 52 -10.91 -22.11 1.82
N SER A 53 -10.45 -22.07 3.07
CA SER A 53 -9.73 -23.17 3.71
C SER A 53 -10.64 -24.39 3.69
N ASN A 54 -10.40 -25.27 2.73
CA ASN A 54 -11.02 -26.58 2.63
C ASN A 54 -10.49 -27.45 3.79
N PHE A 55 -11.06 -27.22 4.97
CA PHE A 55 -11.00 -28.15 6.09
C PHE A 55 -11.69 -29.44 5.63
N ARG A 56 -10.87 -30.44 5.31
CA ARG A 56 -11.28 -31.84 5.18
C ARG A 56 -10.88 -32.57 6.44
#